data_AF-A0A258B8U8-F1
#
_entry.id   AF-A0A258B8U8-F1
#
_cell.length_a   1.000
_cell.length_b   1.000
_cell.length_c   1.000
_cell.angle_alpha   90.00
_cell.angle_beta   90.00
_cell.angle_gamma   90.00
#
_symmetry.space_group_name_H-M   'P 1'
#
loop_
_entity.id
_entity.type
_entity.pdbx_description
1 polymer ?
#
loop_
_entity_poly.entity_id
_entity_poly.type
_entity_poly.pdbx_seq_one_letter_code
_entity_poly.pdbx_strand_id
1 'polypeptide(L)'
;MANKPTVLSDPFRKALVHSTRALAEDAELEVVFGPDGPRRDGNRLILPNPPRDLAPRAAAQVRGVADRMALKIAHHDEPVHARARPLDERSGEVFDALEQARLEALGARAMGGVRLNLRAALEGDLEKSGLTRKEEKSDLNLADVM
;
A
#
# COMPACT_ATOMS: atom_id res chain seq x y z
N MET A 1 14.39 -29.08 -19.95
CA MET A 1 13.61 -27.84 -19.77
C MET A 1 14.46 -26.90 -18.94
N ALA A 2 14.88 -25.75 -19.49
CA ALA A 2 15.74 -24.82 -18.77
C ALA A 2 14.99 -24.26 -17.56
N ASN A 3 15.58 -24.44 -16.37
CA ASN A 3 15.05 -23.88 -15.14
C ASN A 3 15.07 -22.35 -15.31
N LYS A 4 13.89 -21.72 -15.42
CA LYS A 4 13.80 -20.25 -15.47
C LYS A 4 14.56 -19.73 -14.25
N PRO A 5 15.49 -18.78 -14.41
CA PRO A 5 16.20 -18.22 -13.26
C PRO A 5 15.12 -17.66 -12.34
N THR A 6 14.96 -18.29 -11.17
CA THR A 6 14.19 -17.71 -10.06
C THR A 6 14.84 -16.36 -9.83
N VAL A 7 14.19 -15.27 -10.23
CA VAL A 7 14.69 -13.93 -9.93
C VAL A 7 14.83 -13.91 -8.43
N LEU A 8 16.07 -13.95 -7.94
CA LEU A 8 16.34 -14.03 -6.51
C LEU A 8 15.57 -12.88 -5.86
N SER A 9 14.85 -13.17 -4.79
CA SER A 9 14.07 -12.17 -4.06
C SER A 9 14.92 -10.98 -3.61
N ASP A 10 16.24 -11.15 -3.56
CA ASP A 10 17.16 -10.22 -2.91
C ASP A 10 17.40 -8.93 -3.73
N PRO A 11 17.70 -8.98 -5.04
CA PRO A 11 17.65 -7.80 -5.90
C PRO A 11 16.33 -7.03 -5.82
N PHE A 12 15.20 -7.75 -5.82
CA PHE A 12 13.88 -7.12 -5.72
C PHE A 12 13.66 -6.45 -4.37
N ARG A 13 13.94 -7.15 -3.26
CA ARG A 13 13.87 -6.60 -1.90
C ARG A 13 14.74 -5.36 -1.76
N LYS A 14 15.98 -5.40 -2.26
CA LYS A 14 16.90 -4.25 -2.24
C LYS A 14 16.34 -3.07 -3.04
N ALA A 15 15.88 -3.31 -4.26
CA ALA A 15 15.27 -2.27 -5.09
C ALA A 15 14.04 -1.66 -4.42
N LEU A 16 13.19 -2.50 -3.82
CA LEU A 16 11.99 -2.08 -3.11
C LEU A 16 12.33 -1.20 -1.91
N VAL A 17 13.30 -1.58 -1.07
CA VAL A 17 13.80 -0.75 0.04
C VAL A 17 14.19 0.64 -0.44
N HIS A 18 15.04 0.73 -1.48
CA HIS A 18 15.51 2.01 -1.98
C HIS A 18 14.40 2.86 -2.62
N SER A 19 13.50 2.24 -3.39
CA SER A 19 12.39 2.99 -3.99
C SER A 19 11.40 3.50 -2.94
N THR A 20 11.14 2.71 -1.89
CA THR A 20 10.25 3.10 -0.80
C THR A 20 10.81 4.29 -0.02
N ARG A 21 12.12 4.27 0.31
CA ARG A 21 12.81 5.40 0.94
C ARG A 21 12.74 6.67 0.11
N ALA A 22 13.02 6.55 -1.19
CA ALA A 22 12.99 7.68 -2.10
C ALA A 22 11.58 8.29 -2.20
N LEU A 23 10.55 7.45 -2.30
CA LEU A 23 9.16 7.91 -2.40
C LEU A 23 8.62 8.45 -1.06
N ALA A 24 9.11 7.93 0.07
CA ALA A 24 8.78 8.40 1.40
C ALA A 24 9.48 9.71 1.77
N GLU A 25 10.40 10.19 0.92
CA GLU A 25 11.27 11.34 1.18
C GLU A 25 12.11 11.19 2.47
N ASP A 26 12.46 9.93 2.82
CA ASP A 26 13.20 9.59 4.02
C ASP A 26 14.28 8.54 3.71
N ALA A 27 15.54 8.98 3.67
CA ALA A 27 16.68 8.12 3.38
C ALA A 27 17.03 7.15 4.52
N GLU A 28 16.68 7.51 5.76
CA GLU A 28 16.99 6.77 6.98
C GLU A 28 15.88 5.82 7.40
N LEU A 29 14.71 5.87 6.73
CA LEU A 29 13.59 4.96 6.97
C LEU A 29 14.05 3.49 6.97
N GLU A 30 13.85 2.77 8.07
CA GLU A 30 14.21 1.36 8.17
C GLU A 30 13.13 0.51 7.51
N VAL A 31 13.42 -0.02 6.31
CA VAL A 31 12.47 -0.89 5.59
C VAL A 31 12.85 -2.34 5.80
N VAL A 32 11.96 -3.11 6.42
CA VAL A 32 12.12 -4.54 6.68
C VAL A 32 10.95 -5.34 6.14
N PHE A 33 11.09 -6.66 6.06
CA PHE A 33 10.07 -7.56 5.56
C PHE A 33 9.62 -8.55 6.62
N GLY A 34 8.31 -8.72 6.79
CA GLY A 34 7.74 -9.60 7.80
C GLY A 34 6.31 -10.05 7.45
N PRO A 35 5.80 -11.11 8.11
CA PRO A 35 4.43 -11.57 7.93
C PRO A 35 3.39 -10.59 8.48
N ASP A 36 3.79 -9.76 9.45
CA ASP A 36 2.91 -8.84 10.17
C ASP A 36 2.82 -7.44 9.52
N GLY A 37 3.30 -7.31 8.27
CA GLY A 37 3.16 -6.08 7.48
C GLY A 37 1.89 -6.10 6.61
N PRO A 38 1.45 -4.94 6.07
CA PRO A 38 2.10 -3.64 6.13
C PRO A 38 1.82 -2.88 7.43
N ARG A 39 2.87 -2.39 8.10
CA ARG A 39 2.74 -1.49 9.25
C ARG A 39 3.96 -0.59 9.43
N ARG A 40 3.80 0.55 10.12
CA ARG A 40 4.88 1.47 10.48
C ARG A 40 5.00 1.57 11.99
N ASP A 41 6.19 1.32 12.51
CA ASP A 41 6.56 1.42 13.93
C ASP A 41 7.63 2.52 14.07
N GLY A 42 7.21 3.76 14.31
CA GLY A 42 8.13 4.91 14.35
C GLY A 42 8.83 5.13 13.01
N ASN A 43 10.17 4.99 12.99
CA ASN A 43 10.96 5.08 11.76
C ASN A 43 11.15 3.75 11.01
N ARG A 44 10.45 2.70 11.43
CA ARG A 44 10.55 1.37 10.85
C ARG A 44 9.30 1.03 10.07
N LEU A 45 9.45 0.76 8.78
CA LEU A 45 8.38 0.30 7.89
C LEU A 45 8.53 -1.21 7.66
N ILE A 46 7.52 -1.98 8.06
CA ILE A 46 7.47 -3.42 7.90
C ILE A 46 6.54 -3.73 6.73
N LEU A 47 7.12 -4.25 5.64
CA LEU A 47 6.40 -4.65 4.44
C LEU A 47 6.13 -6.16 4.43
N PRO A 48 5.05 -6.63 3.76
CA PRO A 48 4.82 -8.05 3.57
C PRO A 48 5.98 -8.69 2.78
N ASN A 49 6.26 -9.95 3.09
CA ASN A 49 7.28 -10.70 2.35
C ASN A 49 6.90 -10.82 0.86
N PRO A 50 7.78 -10.42 -0.08
CA PRO A 50 7.58 -10.71 -1.48
C PRO A 50 7.48 -12.22 -1.72
N PRO A 51 6.62 -12.67 -2.65
CA PRO A 51 6.53 -14.08 -3.00
C PRO A 51 7.86 -14.57 -3.59
N ARG A 52 8.13 -15.87 -3.45
CA ARG A 52 9.32 -16.50 -4.02
C ARG A 52 9.32 -16.46 -5.55
N ASP A 53 8.15 -16.58 -6.16
CA ASP A 53 7.94 -16.37 -7.58
C ASP A 53 7.45 -14.94 -7.82
N LEU A 54 8.34 -14.09 -8.34
CA LEU A 54 8.06 -12.69 -8.64
C LEU A 54 7.37 -12.55 -10.00
N ALA A 55 6.19 -13.17 -10.14
CA ALA A 55 5.32 -12.90 -11.28
C ALA A 55 5.02 -11.39 -11.37
N PRO A 56 4.92 -10.80 -12.57
CA PRO A 56 4.80 -9.35 -12.73
C PRO A 56 3.66 -8.71 -11.91
N ARG A 57 2.50 -9.36 -11.85
CA ARG A 57 1.35 -8.91 -11.04
C ARG A 57 1.64 -8.92 -9.55
N ALA A 58 2.26 -9.98 -9.04
CA ALA A 58 2.58 -10.12 -7.63
C ALA A 58 3.67 -9.14 -7.20
N ALA A 59 4.67 -8.88 -8.07
CA ALA A 59 5.67 -7.85 -7.85
C ALA A 59 5.04 -6.45 -7.79
N ALA A 60 4.12 -6.13 -8.71
CA ALA A 60 3.39 -4.87 -8.72
C ALA A 60 2.50 -4.69 -7.48
N GLN A 61 1.83 -5.75 -7.02
CA GLN A 61 1.04 -5.74 -5.78
C GLN A 61 1.88 -5.39 -4.55
N VAL A 62 2.99 -6.10 -4.34
CA VAL A 62 3.89 -5.85 -3.19
C VAL A 62 4.46 -4.44 -3.26
N ARG A 63 4.83 -3.98 -4.46
CA ARG A 63 5.32 -2.61 -4.65
C ARG A 63 4.23 -1.57 -4.42
N GLY A 64 2.98 -1.83 -4.81
CA GLY A 64 1.86 -0.93 -4.57
C GLY A 64 1.57 -0.76 -3.08
N VAL A 65 1.65 -1.83 -2.29
CA VAL A 65 1.57 -1.75 -0.82
C VAL A 65 2.69 -0.88 -0.27
N ALA A 66 3.91 -1.01 -0.78
CA ALA A 66 5.04 -0.19 -0.34
C ALA A 66 4.87 1.28 -0.75
N ASP A 67 4.46 1.55 -1.99
CA ASP A 67 4.23 2.90 -2.51
C ASP A 67 3.11 3.61 -1.72
N ARG A 68 2.04 2.89 -1.37
CA ARG A 68 0.95 3.38 -0.50
C ARG A 68 1.49 3.87 0.85
N MET A 69 2.30 3.04 1.51
CA MET A 69 2.89 3.38 2.80
C MET A 69 3.88 4.54 2.69
N ALA A 70 4.69 4.58 1.64
CA ALA A 70 5.63 5.67 1.38
C ALA A 70 4.94 7.01 1.16
N LEU A 71 3.88 7.05 0.35
CA LEU A 71 3.07 8.26 0.13
C LEU A 71 2.42 8.76 1.42
N LYS A 72 1.95 7.84 2.27
CA LYS A 72 1.45 8.21 3.60
C LYS A 72 2.55 8.81 4.46
N ILE A 73 3.76 8.26 4.46
CA ILE A 73 4.90 8.82 5.20
C ILE A 73 5.22 10.25 4.72
N ALA A 74 5.26 10.47 3.41
CA ALA A 74 5.67 11.74 2.82
C ALA A 74 4.60 12.85 2.91
N HIS A 75 3.32 12.50 2.90
CA HIS A 75 2.25 13.48 2.63
C HIS A 75 1.10 13.50 3.65
N HIS A 76 1.18 12.69 4.71
CA HIS A 76 0.19 12.66 5.78
C HIS A 76 0.69 13.40 7.03
N ASP A 77 -0.14 14.30 7.55
CA ASP A 77 0.09 14.98 8.83
C ASP A 77 -0.91 14.43 9.86
N GLU A 78 -0.42 13.56 10.75
CA GLU A 78 -1.24 12.88 11.75
C GLU A 78 -1.94 13.85 12.72
N PRO A 79 -1.26 14.87 13.31
CA PRO A 79 -1.93 15.89 14.12
C PRO A 79 -3.04 16.67 13.41
N VAL A 80 -2.88 16.99 12.13
CA VAL A 80 -3.93 17.68 11.35
C VAL A 80 -5.08 16.72 11.08
N HIS A 81 -4.79 15.49 10.65
CA HIS A 81 -5.80 14.46 10.39
C HIS A 81 -6.65 14.19 11.63
N ALA A 82 -6.00 13.93 12.77
CA ALA A 82 -6.68 13.63 14.03
C ALA A 82 -7.60 14.77 14.52
N ARG A 83 -7.23 16.03 14.26
CA ARG A 83 -8.07 17.20 14.60
C ARG A 83 -9.29 17.35 13.71
N ALA A 84 -9.19 16.93 12.45
CA ALA A 84 -10.27 17.03 11.47
C ALA A 84 -11.17 15.78 11.45
N ARG A 85 -10.67 14.64 11.95
CA ARG A 85 -11.37 13.36 11.92
C ARG A 85 -12.68 13.43 12.73
N PRO A 86 -13.83 13.04 12.14
CA PRO A 86 -15.09 12.94 12.86
C PRO A 86 -15.01 12.01 14.08
N LEU A 87 -15.74 12.36 15.14
CA LEU A 87 -15.86 11.55 16.36
C LEU A 87 -16.75 10.31 16.16
N ASP A 88 -17.76 10.44 15.31
CA ASP A 88 -18.62 9.32 14.92
C ASP A 88 -17.78 8.28 14.16
N GLU A 89 -17.84 7.03 14.60
CA GLU A 89 -16.98 5.94 14.12
C GLU A 89 -17.08 5.76 12.61
N ARG A 90 -18.31 5.62 12.10
CA ARG A 90 -18.57 5.40 10.67
C ARG A 90 -18.09 6.57 9.82
N SER A 91 -18.37 7.80 10.25
CA SER A 91 -17.90 9.00 9.56
C SER A 91 -16.38 9.12 9.60
N GLY A 92 -15.77 8.70 10.70
CA GLY A 92 -14.32 8.61 10.87
C GLY A 92 -13.68 7.61 9.92
N GLU A 93 -14.24 6.41 9.78
CA GLU A 93 -13.75 5.40 8.82
C GLU A 93 -13.78 5.92 7.38
N VAL A 94 -14.87 6.59 6.99
CA VAL A 94 -14.98 7.21 5.67
C VAL A 94 -13.96 8.33 5.49
N PHE A 95 -13.70 9.13 6.53
CA PHE A 95 -12.69 10.18 6.52
C PHE A 95 -11.27 9.61 6.34
N ASP A 96 -10.96 8.51 7.02
CA ASP A 96 -9.67 7.81 6.92
C ASP A 96 -9.47 7.22 5.51
N ALA A 97 -10.52 6.62 4.92
CA ALA A 97 -10.51 6.10 3.55
C ALA A 97 -10.30 7.23 2.52
N LEU A 98 -10.97 8.37 2.69
CA LEU A 98 -10.79 9.54 1.82
C LEU A 98 -9.38 10.12 1.89
N GLU A 99 -8.79 10.15 3.09
CA GLU A 99 -7.41 10.59 3.24
C GLU A 99 -6.44 9.63 2.53
N GLN A 100 -6.65 8.32 2.66
CA GLN A 100 -5.89 7.31 1.93
C GLN A 100 -5.99 7.52 0.41
N ALA A 101 -7.21 7.73 -0.10
CA ALA A 101 -7.46 8.01 -1.51
C ALA A 101 -6.77 9.31 -1.99
N ARG A 102 -6.76 10.37 -1.15
CA ARG A 102 -6.06 11.62 -1.45
C ARG A 102 -4.56 11.40 -1.63
N LEU A 103 -3.93 10.67 -0.71
CA LEU A 103 -2.49 10.36 -0.74
C LEU A 103 -2.12 9.56 -2.00
N GLU A 104 -2.91 8.54 -2.32
CA GLU A 104 -2.72 7.72 -3.52
C GLU A 104 -2.93 8.52 -4.81
N ALA A 105 -3.93 9.40 -4.84
CA ALA A 105 -4.19 10.27 -5.99
C ALA A 105 -3.03 11.23 -6.26
N LEU A 106 -2.37 11.77 -5.22
CA LEU A 106 -1.17 12.61 -5.37
C LEU A 106 -0.05 11.83 -6.08
N GLY A 107 0.28 10.64 -5.57
CA GLY A 107 1.32 9.79 -6.15
C GLY A 107 0.98 9.32 -7.56
N ALA A 108 -0.25 8.88 -7.79
CA ALA A 108 -0.71 8.37 -9.09
C ALA A 108 -0.76 9.43 -10.20
N ARG A 109 -1.04 10.68 -9.84
CA ARG A 109 -1.02 11.82 -10.77
C ARG A 109 0.40 12.21 -11.15
N ALA A 110 1.31 12.23 -10.18
CA ALA A 110 2.70 12.59 -10.41
C ALA A 110 3.51 11.49 -11.12
N MET A 111 3.24 10.22 -10.83
CA MET A 111 4.09 9.10 -11.24
C MET A 111 3.27 7.95 -11.85
N GLY A 112 3.42 7.76 -13.17
CA GLY A 112 2.68 6.73 -13.90
C GLY A 112 2.98 5.30 -13.45
N GLY A 113 4.22 5.01 -13.05
CA GLY A 113 4.59 3.71 -12.49
C GLY A 113 3.93 3.44 -11.14
N VAL A 114 3.94 4.44 -10.24
CA VAL A 114 3.27 4.35 -8.93
C VAL A 114 1.77 4.13 -9.12
N ARG A 115 1.13 4.82 -10.07
CA ARG A 115 -0.28 4.57 -10.41
C ARG A 115 -0.57 3.10 -10.75
N LEU A 116 0.29 2.46 -11.54
CA LEU A 116 0.12 1.05 -11.91
C LEU A 116 0.31 0.13 -10.69
N ASN A 117 1.27 0.42 -9.83
CA ASN A 117 1.50 -0.34 -8.60
C ASN A 117 0.33 -0.20 -7.62
N LEU A 118 -0.12 1.03 -7.34
CA LEU A 118 -1.27 1.31 -6.47
C LEU A 118 -2.54 0.60 -6.98
N ARG A 119 -2.78 0.64 -8.30
CA ARG A 119 -3.87 -0.12 -8.91
C ARG A 119 -3.75 -1.62 -8.65
N ALA A 120 -2.56 -2.20 -8.83
CA ALA A 120 -2.36 -3.62 -8.57
C ALA A 120 -2.61 -3.98 -7.10
N ALA A 121 -2.17 -3.14 -6.16
CA ALA A 121 -2.45 -3.31 -4.73
C ALA A 121 -3.95 -3.24 -4.43
N LEU A 122 -4.66 -2.24 -4.96
CA LEU A 122 -6.12 -2.12 -4.82
C LEU A 122 -6.85 -3.36 -5.35
N GLU A 123 -6.50 -3.83 -6.56
CA GLU A 123 -7.08 -5.06 -7.10
C GLU A 123 -6.83 -6.26 -6.18
N GLY A 124 -5.63 -6.35 -5.57
CA GLY A 124 -5.31 -7.39 -4.60
C GLY A 124 -6.10 -7.29 -3.29
N ASP A 125 -6.37 -6.08 -2.81
CA ASP A 125 -7.18 -5.85 -1.60
C ASP A 125 -8.64 -6.22 -1.84
N LEU A 126 -9.20 -5.85 -3.01
CA LEU A 126 -10.56 -6.21 -3.42
C LEU A 126 -10.75 -7.72 -3.57
N GLU A 127 -9.74 -8.43 -4.08
CA GLU A 127 -9.76 -9.90 -4.17
C GLU A 127 -9.78 -10.55 -2.77
N LYS A 128 -9.03 -10.00 -1.80
CA LYS A 128 -8.93 -10.53 -0.43
C LYS A 128 -10.13 -10.20 0.43
N SER A 129 -10.70 -9.02 0.30
CA SER A 129 -11.86 -8.57 1.09
C SER A 129 -13.14 -9.33 0.74
N GLY A 130 -13.16 -10.03 -0.39
CA GLY A 130 -14.34 -10.75 -0.88
C GLY A 130 -15.45 -9.82 -1.37
N LEU A 131 -15.22 -8.50 -1.42
CA LEU A 131 -16.18 -7.51 -1.92
C LEU A 131 -16.62 -7.82 -3.35
N THR A 132 -15.73 -8.41 -4.15
CA THR A 132 -16.02 -8.84 -5.53
C THR A 132 -17.12 -9.91 -5.63
N ARG A 133 -17.51 -10.53 -4.51
CA ARG A 133 -18.55 -11.58 -4.43
C ARG A 133 -19.82 -11.09 -3.76
N LYS A 134 -19.85 -9.86 -3.24
CA LYS A 134 -21.03 -9.29 -2.60
C LYS A 134 -21.94 -8.69 -3.66
N GLU A 135 -23.22 -9.05 -3.65
CA GLU A 135 -24.21 -8.60 -4.63
C GLU A 135 -25.23 -7.62 -4.02
N GLU A 136 -25.41 -7.64 -2.70
CA GLU A 136 -26.36 -6.77 -2.02
C GLU A 136 -25.67 -5.55 -1.37
N LYS A 137 -26.32 -4.39 -1.49
CA LYS A 137 -25.82 -3.12 -0.92
C LYS A 137 -25.72 -3.17 0.62
N SER A 138 -26.58 -3.94 1.28
CA SER A 138 -26.57 -4.16 2.73
C SER A 138 -25.31 -4.86 3.23
N ASP A 139 -24.60 -5.58 2.36
CA ASP A 139 -23.39 -6.31 2.73
C ASP A 139 -22.13 -5.43 2.66
N LEU A 140 -22.26 -4.18 2.20
CA LEU A 140 -21.14 -3.26 1.98
C LEU A 140 -21.04 -2.23 3.13
N ASN A 141 -19.86 -2.07 3.73
CA ASN A 141 -19.54 -0.85 4.45
C ASN A 141 -19.15 0.23 3.43
N LEU A 142 -19.57 1.48 3.65
CA LEU A 142 -19.20 2.59 2.77
C LEU A 142 -17.69 2.81 2.75
N ALA A 143 -17.03 2.64 3.89
CA ALA A 143 -15.57 2.72 3.99
C ALA A 143 -14.87 1.61 3.18
N ASP A 144 -15.49 0.44 2.99
CA ASP A 144 -14.91 -0.66 2.20
C ASP A 144 -14.92 -0.38 0.69
N VAL A 145 -15.76 0.57 0.23
CA VAL A 145 -15.99 0.89 -1.19
C VAL A 145 -15.23 2.16 -1.62
N MET A 146 -14.79 2.95 -0.65
CA MET A 146 -14.07 4.22 -0.85
C MET A 146 -12.57 3.98 -0.98
#